data_AF-A0A392LY95-F1
#
_entry.id   AF-A0A392LY95-F1
#
_cell.length_a   1.000
_cell.length_b   1.000
_cell.length_c   1.000
_cell.angle_alpha   90.00
_cell.angle_beta   90.00
_cell.angle_gamma   90.00
#
_symmetry.space_group_name_H-M   'P 1'
#
loop_
_entity.id
_entity.type
_entity.pdbx_description
1 polymer ?
#
loop_
_entity_poly.entity_id
_entity_poly.type
_entity_poly.pdbx_seq_one_letter_code
_entity_poly.pdbx_strand_id
1 'polypeptide(L)'
;HIHWKPPRENFAKINTDGACKGRERAGCGGVIRGNQGEWLGGFVKGVGSCSAFVAELWGVLEGLCLASRMGFTNVELSINSQAIVHVIQAADRMQGSAGCAVLKKIQRVME
;
A
#
# COMPACT_ATOMS: atom_id res chain seq x y z
N HIS A 1 24.61 -4.10 -2.48
CA HIS A 1 23.95 -3.32 -1.42
C HIS A 1 22.53 -2.97 -1.86
N ILE A 2 21.54 -3.14 -0.97
CA ILE A 2 20.17 -2.68 -1.20
C ILE A 2 20.03 -1.32 -0.50
N HIS A 3 19.89 -0.25 -1.28
CA HIS A 3 19.70 1.10 -0.75
C HIS A 3 18.28 1.56 -1.03
N TRP A 4 17.66 2.22 -0.05
CA TRP A 4 16.40 2.92 -0.26
C TRP A 4 16.61 4.00 -1.33
N LYS A 5 15.71 4.05 -2.31
CA LYS A 5 15.74 5.06 -3.38
C LYS A 5 14.59 6.06 -3.18
N PRO A 6 14.89 7.37 -3.17
CA PRO A 6 13.85 8.39 -3.11
C PRO A 6 12.90 8.26 -4.32
N PRO A 7 11.63 8.65 -4.16
CA PRO A 7 10.70 8.69 -5.26
C PRO A 7 11.09 9.80 -6.26
N ARG A 8 10.46 9.77 -7.43
CA ARG A 8 10.54 10.86 -8.41
C ARG A 8 10.10 12.20 -7.79
N GLU A 9 10.55 13.29 -8.38
CA GLU A 9 10.12 14.63 -7.99
C GLU A 9 8.59 14.75 -8.09
N ASN A 10 7.97 15.42 -7.11
CA ASN A 10 6.52 15.54 -6.94
C ASN A 10 5.77 14.23 -6.59
N PHE A 11 6.48 13.15 -6.26
CA PHE A 11 5.86 11.90 -5.77
C PHE A 11 6.13 11.71 -4.27
N ALA A 12 5.13 11.19 -3.56
CA ALA A 12 5.32 10.62 -2.24
C ALA A 12 5.53 9.09 -2.35
N LYS A 13 6.48 8.54 -1.61
CA LYS A 13 6.74 7.10 -1.55
C LYS A 13 5.96 6.47 -0.40
N ILE A 14 5.13 5.49 -0.70
CA ILE A 14 4.39 4.69 0.29
C ILE A 14 5.07 3.33 0.37
N ASN A 15 5.59 2.97 1.54
CA ASN A 15 6.07 1.62 1.82
C ASN A 15 5.09 0.94 2.76
N THR A 16 4.64 -0.26 2.42
CA THR A 16 3.69 -1.04 3.25
C THR A 16 4.27 -2.39 3.63
N ASP A 17 3.87 -2.89 4.78
CA ASP A 17 4.17 -4.25 5.24
C ASP A 17 2.95 -4.81 5.98
N GLY A 18 2.66 -6.08 5.73
CA GLY A 18 1.55 -6.81 6.30
C GLY A 18 2.07 -8.07 6.98
N ALA A 19 1.75 -8.21 8.26
CA ALA A 19 2.21 -9.32 9.07
C ALA A 19 1.02 -10.13 9.58
N CYS A 20 1.17 -11.45 9.60
CA CYS A 20 0.23 -12.35 10.25
C CYS A 20 0.97 -13.33 11.15
N LYS A 21 0.45 -13.53 12.37
CA LYS A 21 0.89 -14.54 13.32
C LYS A 21 -0.21 -15.60 13.45
N GLY A 22 0.03 -16.76 12.86
CA GLY A 22 -0.94 -17.86 12.81
C GLY A 22 -2.07 -17.59 11.81
N ARG A 23 -3.32 -17.89 12.19
CA ARG A 23 -4.51 -17.53 11.39
C ARG A 23 -5.36 -16.42 12.00
N GLU A 24 -5.12 -16.07 13.27
CA GLU A 24 -6.06 -15.26 14.06
C GLU A 24 -5.63 -13.80 14.23
N ARG A 25 -4.33 -13.50 14.12
CA ARG A 25 -3.80 -12.16 14.37
C ARG A 25 -2.95 -11.67 13.22
N ALA A 26 -3.53 -10.78 12.44
CA ALA A 26 -2.88 -10.06 11.38
C ALA A 26 -3.02 -8.55 11.55
N GLY A 27 -2.05 -7.84 11.03
CA GLY A 27 -2.02 -6.39 11.01
C GLY A 27 -1.17 -5.90 9.85
N CYS A 28 -1.32 -4.64 9.52
CA CYS A 28 -0.52 -3.98 8.52
C CYS A 28 -0.07 -2.62 8.99
N GLY A 29 0.95 -2.11 8.34
CA GLY A 29 1.43 -0.77 8.57
C GLY A 29 2.17 -0.26 7.36
N GLY A 30 2.52 1.00 7.44
CA GLY A 30 3.28 1.62 6.39
C GLY A 30 3.71 3.02 6.72
N VAL A 31 4.58 3.51 5.85
CA VAL A 31 5.24 4.79 5.98
C VAL A 31 5.14 5.55 4.67
N ILE A 32 4.94 6.85 4.77
CA ILE A 32 4.92 7.78 3.65
C ILE A 32 6.12 8.71 3.79
N ARG A 33 6.95 8.76 2.75
CA ARG A 33 8.12 9.62 2.66
C ARG A 33 8.07 10.49 1.43
N GLY A 34 8.64 11.68 1.50
CA GLY A 34 8.73 12.53 0.32
C GLY A 34 9.98 12.27 -0.53
N ASN A 35 10.20 13.14 -1.50
CA ASN A 35 11.27 13.01 -2.50
C ASN A 35 12.67 13.24 -1.94
N GLN A 36 12.79 13.84 -0.76
CA GLN A 36 14.05 14.00 -0.04
C GLN A 36 14.24 12.95 1.05
N GLY A 37 13.32 11.98 1.14
CA GLY A 37 13.32 10.94 2.19
C GLY A 37 12.81 11.43 3.53
N GLU A 38 12.26 12.65 3.60
CA GLU A 38 11.60 13.19 4.76
C GLU A 38 10.40 12.33 5.16
N TRP A 39 10.19 12.21 6.46
CA TRP A 39 9.01 11.55 7.00
C TRP A 39 7.78 12.44 6.83
N LEU A 40 6.78 11.97 6.08
CA LEU A 40 5.52 12.68 5.89
C LEU A 40 4.42 12.14 6.80
N GLY A 41 4.41 10.82 7.06
CA GLY A 41 3.42 10.20 7.91
C GLY A 41 3.51 8.68 7.90
N GLY A 42 2.68 8.02 8.70
CA GLY A 42 2.62 6.57 8.77
C GLY A 42 1.32 6.09 9.39
N PHE A 43 1.06 4.79 9.26
CA PHE A 43 -0.15 4.16 9.77
C PHE A 43 0.15 2.75 10.28
N VAL A 44 -0.72 2.29 11.17
CA VAL A 44 -0.79 0.91 11.64
C VAL A 44 -2.26 0.53 11.78
N LYS A 45 -2.60 -0.71 11.43
CA LYS A 45 -3.96 -1.24 11.52
C LYS A 45 -3.94 -2.70 11.95
N GLY A 46 -4.70 -3.01 13.00
CA GLY A 46 -5.07 -4.39 13.30
C GLY A 46 -6.13 -4.85 12.32
N VAL A 47 -5.84 -5.89 11.54
CA VAL A 47 -6.75 -6.46 10.53
C VAL A 47 -7.57 -7.61 11.12
N GLY A 48 -7.03 -8.30 12.14
CA GLY A 48 -7.69 -9.43 12.77
C GLY A 48 -7.33 -10.76 12.11
N SER A 49 -8.29 -11.66 11.95
CA SER A 49 -8.05 -13.01 11.43
C SER A 49 -7.99 -13.02 9.90
N CYS A 50 -6.79 -12.90 9.31
CA CYS A 50 -6.59 -13.04 7.86
C CYS A 50 -5.20 -13.55 7.51
N SER A 51 -4.94 -13.83 6.22
CA SER A 51 -3.60 -14.21 5.76
C SER A 51 -2.67 -13.00 5.67
N ALA A 52 -1.34 -13.23 5.69
CA ALA A 52 -0.37 -12.16 5.47
C ALA A 52 -0.60 -11.42 4.15
N PHE A 53 -1.04 -12.14 3.10
CA PHE A 53 -1.42 -11.54 1.82
C PHE A 53 -2.58 -10.55 1.94
N VAL A 54 -3.63 -10.89 2.69
CA VAL A 54 -4.76 -9.99 2.92
C VAL A 54 -4.34 -8.81 3.80
N ALA A 55 -3.51 -9.04 4.81
CA ALA A 55 -2.98 -7.97 5.65
C ALA A 55 -2.17 -6.94 4.82
N GLU A 56 -1.31 -7.40 3.93
CA GLU A 56 -0.57 -6.53 3.01
C GLU A 56 -1.50 -5.72 2.09
N LEU A 57 -2.57 -6.32 1.55
CA LEU A 57 -3.57 -5.61 0.75
C LEU A 57 -4.28 -4.51 1.55
N TRP A 58 -4.61 -4.78 2.82
CA TRP A 58 -5.09 -3.75 3.73
C TRP A 58 -4.06 -2.64 3.93
N GLY A 59 -2.78 -2.99 4.03
CA GLY A 59 -1.69 -2.03 4.11
C GLY A 59 -1.67 -1.09 2.90
N VAL A 60 -1.77 -1.63 1.69
CA VAL A 60 -1.86 -0.85 0.46
C VAL A 60 -3.06 0.10 0.46
N LEU A 61 -4.25 -0.40 0.82
CA LEU A 61 -5.48 0.39 0.90
C LEU A 61 -5.34 1.55 1.90
N GLU A 62 -4.86 1.28 3.11
CA GLU A 62 -4.68 2.32 4.13
C GLU A 62 -3.62 3.34 3.74
N GLY A 63 -2.50 2.90 3.15
CA GLY A 63 -1.45 3.80 2.68
C GLY A 63 -1.93 4.74 1.58
N LEU A 64 -2.69 4.23 0.59
CA LEU A 64 -3.27 5.04 -0.48
C LEU A 64 -4.33 6.02 0.05
N CYS A 65 -5.18 5.57 0.98
CA CYS A 65 -6.15 6.43 1.66
C CYS A 65 -5.47 7.56 2.42
N LEU A 66 -4.40 7.26 3.17
CA LEU A 66 -3.64 8.26 3.92
C LEU A 66 -2.99 9.27 2.98
N ALA A 67 -2.30 8.83 1.93
CA ALA A 67 -1.68 9.72 0.95
C ALA A 67 -2.71 10.66 0.30
N SER A 68 -3.87 10.12 -0.08
CA SER A 68 -4.97 10.92 -0.64
C SER A 68 -5.51 11.96 0.34
N ARG A 69 -5.69 11.59 1.62
CA ARG A 69 -6.11 12.54 2.68
C ARG A 69 -5.08 13.64 2.94
N MET A 70 -3.80 13.35 2.73
CA MET A 70 -2.71 14.32 2.82
C MET A 70 -2.58 15.21 1.57
N GLY A 71 -3.42 15.00 0.55
CA GLY A 71 -3.42 15.79 -0.68
C GLY A 71 -2.42 15.32 -1.75
N PHE A 72 -1.77 14.17 -1.57
CA PHE A 72 -0.88 13.63 -2.59
C PHE A 72 -1.66 12.95 -3.71
N THR A 73 -1.43 13.39 -4.94
CA THR A 73 -2.02 12.82 -6.16
C THR A 73 -1.05 11.88 -6.88
N ASN A 74 0.26 12.05 -6.68
CA ASN A 74 1.33 11.27 -7.29
C ASN A 74 2.04 10.46 -6.20
N VAL A 75 1.95 9.13 -6.29
CA VAL A 75 2.53 8.23 -5.29
C VAL A 75 3.31 7.08 -5.92
N GLU A 76 4.44 6.74 -5.32
CA GLU A 76 5.19 5.51 -5.61
C GLU A 76 4.95 4.49 -4.51
N LEU A 77 4.27 3.40 -4.86
CA LEU A 77 3.96 2.33 -3.91
C LEU A 77 5.06 1.25 -3.94
N SER A 78 5.64 0.94 -2.79
CA SER A 78 6.64 -0.13 -2.60
C SER A 78 6.08 -1.19 -1.66
N ILE A 79 5.88 -2.40 -2.18
CA ILE A 79 5.28 -3.54 -1.47
C ILE A 79 6.30 -4.69 -1.47
N ASN A 80 6.42 -5.39 -0.35
CA ASN A 80 7.34 -6.52 -0.17
C ASN A 80 6.83 -7.85 -0.80
N SER A 81 5.66 -7.83 -1.44
CA SER A 81 5.02 -9.03 -1.97
C SER A 81 4.85 -8.98 -3.48
N GLN A 82 5.64 -9.80 -4.20
CA GLN A 82 5.54 -9.95 -5.65
C GLN A 82 4.13 -10.37 -6.09
N ALA A 83 3.47 -11.23 -5.30
CA ALA A 83 2.10 -11.67 -5.59
C ALA A 83 1.11 -10.49 -5.63
N ILE A 84 1.27 -9.51 -4.73
CA ILE A 84 0.39 -8.33 -4.67
C ILE A 84 0.70 -7.37 -5.81
N VAL A 85 1.98 -7.17 -6.13
CA VAL A 85 2.38 -6.37 -7.30
C VAL A 85 1.72 -6.90 -8.57
N HIS A 86 1.70 -8.22 -8.76
CA HIS A 86 1.05 -8.85 -9.91
C HIS A 86 -0.47 -8.60 -9.93
N VAL A 87 -1.15 -8.71 -8.79
CA VAL A 87 -2.59 -8.46 -8.68
C VAL A 87 -2.93 -6.99 -9.00
N ILE A 88 -2.13 -6.04 -8.49
CA ILE A 88 -2.32 -4.61 -8.75
C ILE A 88 -2.07 -4.29 -10.23
N GLN A 89 -0.99 -4.83 -10.82
CA GLN A 89 -0.70 -4.63 -12.24
C GLN A 89 -1.76 -5.24 -13.16
N ALA A 90 -2.29 -6.42 -12.81
CA ALA A 90 -3.39 -7.02 -13.55
C ALA A 90 -4.68 -6.18 -13.44
N ALA A 91 -4.92 -5.55 -12.29
CA ALA A 91 -6.04 -4.64 -12.09
C ALA A 91 -5.92 -3.34 -12.91
N ASP A 92 -4.73 -2.75 -12.97
CA ASP A 92 -4.44 -1.49 -13.69
C ASP A 92 -4.67 -1.61 -15.20
N ARG A 93 -4.26 -2.73 -15.80
CA ARG A 93 -4.49 -3.03 -17.24
C ARG A 93 -5.96 -3.02 -17.65
N MET A 94 -6.89 -3.09 -16.69
CA MET A 94 -8.32 -3.14 -16.99
C MET A 94 -9.00 -1.77 -16.97
N GLN A 95 -8.51 -0.73 -16.27
CA GLN A 95 -9.29 0.52 -16.07
C GLN A 95 -8.41 1.75 -15.78
N GLY A 96 -8.38 2.71 -16.71
CA GLY A 96 -7.79 4.04 -16.50
C GLY A 96 -8.53 4.88 -15.42
N SER A 97 -7.79 5.80 -14.78
CA SER A 97 -8.12 6.63 -13.58
C SER A 97 -7.89 5.96 -12.19
N ALA A 98 -6.77 5.25 -12.11
CA ALA A 98 -6.47 4.08 -11.27
C ALA A 98 -6.55 4.20 -9.73
N GLY A 99 -6.59 5.37 -9.11
CA GLY A 99 -6.53 5.47 -7.63
C GLY A 99 -7.77 4.88 -6.92
N CYS A 100 -8.96 5.37 -7.26
CA CYS A 100 -10.22 4.98 -6.60
C CYS A 100 -10.74 3.61 -7.08
N ALA A 101 -10.46 3.24 -8.34
CA ALA A 101 -10.87 1.96 -8.91
C ALA A 101 -10.06 0.78 -8.33
N VAL A 102 -8.76 0.95 -8.09
CA VAL A 102 -7.91 -0.05 -7.43
C VAL A 102 -8.40 -0.32 -6.02
N LEU A 103 -8.74 0.72 -5.24
CA LEU A 103 -9.31 0.54 -3.89
C LEU A 103 -10.65 -0.19 -3.94
N LYS A 104 -11.55 0.15 -4.87
CA LYS A 104 -12.83 -0.56 -5.04
C LYS A 104 -12.66 -2.03 -5.39
N LYS A 105 -11.63 -2.37 -6.19
CA LYS A 105 -11.35 -3.75 -6.57
C LYS A 105 -10.68 -4.53 -5.44
N ILE A 106 -9.76 -3.91 -4.70
CA ILE A 106 -9.18 -4.49 -3.48
C ILE A 106 -10.29 -4.72 -2.45
N GLN A 107 -11.20 -3.75 -2.25
CA GLN A 107 -12.37 -3.89 -1.38
C GLN A 107 -13.25 -5.08 -1.77
N ARG A 108 -13.58 -5.25 -3.06
CA ARG A 108 -14.38 -6.39 -3.55
C ARG A 108 -13.72 -7.76 -3.41
N VAL A 109 -12.38 -7.82 -3.30
CA VAL A 109 -11.64 -9.08 -3.10
C VAL A 109 -11.53 -9.43 -1.61
N MET A 110 -11.85 -8.47 -0.72
CA MET A 110 -11.81 -8.65 0.73
C MET A 110 -13.19 -8.96 1.35
N GLU A 111 -14.26 -8.88 0.57
CA GLU A 111 -15.60 -9.41 0.88
C GLU A 111 -15.72 -10.88 0.44
#